data_AF-A0A351V9U5-F1
#
_entry.id   AF-A0A351V9U5-F1
#
_cell.length_a   1.000
_cell.length_b   1.000
_cell.length_c   1.000
_cell.angle_alpha   90.00
_cell.angle_beta   90.00
_cell.angle_gamma   90.00
#
_symmetry.space_group_name_H-M   'P 1'
#
loop_
_entity.id
_entity.type
_entity.pdbx_description
1 polymer ?
#
loop_
_entity_poly.entity_id
_entity_poly.type
_entity_poly.pdbx_seq_one_letter_code
_entity_poly.pdbx_strand_id
1 'polypeptide(L)' 'MKKFEIGKEYSMRSICNHDCIWTYTVTARTAQTITITDGKEVKKCRISKKASEYRDTETIFPLGQYSMAPMLSA' A
#
# COMPACT_ATOMS: atom_id res chain seq x y z
N MET A 1 -1.44 14.36 6.56
CA MET A 1 -0.77 13.40 5.67
C MET A 1 0.09 12.39 6.45
N LYS A 2 -0.50 11.26 6.86
CA LYS A 2 0.27 10.12 7.43
C LYS A 2 1.14 9.49 6.33
N LYS A 3 2.34 9.04 6.71
CA LYS A 3 3.33 8.50 5.77
C LYS A 3 3.71 7.09 6.16
N PHE A 4 4.09 6.28 5.18
CA PHE A 4 4.61 4.95 5.43
C PHE A 4 5.90 5.03 6.23
N GLU A 5 6.03 4.14 7.23
CA GLU A 5 7.22 4.01 8.06
C GLU A 5 7.99 2.75 7.66
N ILE A 6 9.31 2.90 7.50
CA ILE A 6 10.18 1.77 7.17
C ILE A 6 10.23 0.82 8.37
N GLY A 7 10.06 -0.48 8.11
CA GLY A 7 10.00 -1.52 9.14
C GLY A 7 8.61 -1.74 9.74
N LYS A 8 7.60 -0.94 9.36
CA LYS A 8 6.20 -1.25 9.73
C LYS A 8 5.55 -2.18 8.73
N GLU A 9 4.69 -3.03 9.26
CA GLU A 9 3.77 -3.86 8.51
C GLU A 9 2.42 -3.16 8.35
N TYR A 10 1.89 -3.25 7.14
CA TYR A 10 0.61 -2.71 6.75
C TYR A 10 -0.19 -3.79 6.06
N SER A 11 -1.45 -3.92 6.44
CA SER A 11 -2.37 -4.90 5.85
C SER A 11 -3.49 -4.21 5.08
N MET A 12 -3.88 -4.80 3.96
CA MET A 12 -5.08 -4.41 3.22
C MET A 12 -5.97 -5.63 2.98
N ARG A 13 -7.27 -5.40 2.81
CA ARG A 13 -8.25 -6.47 2.58
C ARG A 13 -8.98 -6.25 1.27
N SER A 14 -9.42 -7.34 0.64
CA SER A 14 -10.30 -7.24 -0.51
C SER A 14 -11.69 -6.81 -0.06
N ILE A 15 -12.35 -5.98 -0.88
CA ILE A 15 -13.75 -5.60 -0.65
C ILE A 15 -14.72 -6.71 -1.07
N CYS A 16 -14.33 -7.57 -2.02
CA CYS A 16 -15.17 -8.67 -2.50
C CYS A 16 -15.00 -9.96 -1.70
N ASN A 17 -13.84 -10.16 -1.06
CA ASN A 17 -13.57 -11.32 -0.23
C ASN A 17 -12.90 -10.90 1.07
N HIS A 18 -13.63 -10.98 2.18
CA HIS A 18 -13.15 -10.58 3.49
C HIS A 18 -12.01 -11.46 4.03
N ASP A 19 -11.86 -12.68 3.52
CA ASP A 19 -10.78 -13.60 3.90
C ASP A 19 -9.45 -13.27 3.20
N CYS A 20 -9.50 -12.54 2.08
CA CYS A 20 -8.30 -12.11 1.37
C CYS A 20 -7.68 -10.88 2.02
N ILE A 21 -6.69 -11.12 2.89
CA ILE A 21 -5.85 -10.11 3.53
C ILE A 21 -4.44 -10.22 2.95
N TRP A 22 -3.90 -9.07 2.53
CA TRP A 22 -2.50 -8.95 2.11
C TRP A 22 -1.76 -8.12 3.14
N THR A 23 -0.64 -8.66 3.64
CA THR A 23 0.20 -8.00 4.64
C THR A 23 1.54 -7.70 4.00
N TYR A 24 1.96 -6.44 4.06
CA TYR A 24 3.20 -5.99 3.48
C TYR A 24 4.04 -5.22 4.48
N THR A 25 5.32 -5.55 4.55
CA THR A 25 6.33 -4.80 5.29
C THR A 25 6.97 -3.75 4.39
N VAL A 26 7.07 -2.51 4.85
CA VAL A 26 7.76 -1.44 4.12
C VAL A 26 9.26 -1.57 4.35
N THR A 27 10.03 -1.87 3.30
CA THR A 27 11.50 -2.01 3.40
C THR A 27 12.21 -0.72 3.05
N ALA A 28 11.65 0.07 2.13
CA ALA A 28 12.19 1.37 1.77
C ALA A 28 11.08 2.31 1.33
N ARG A 29 11.26 3.60 1.57
CA ARG A 29 10.42 4.64 0.99
C ARG A 29 11.25 5.72 0.33
N THR A 30 10.68 6.34 -0.68
CA THR A 30 11.17 7.53 -1.36
C THR A 30 10.02 8.54 -1.46
N ALA A 31 10.30 9.77 -1.87
CA ALA A 31 9.28 10.83 -1.96
C ALA A 31 8.07 10.52 -2.87
N GLN A 32 8.21 9.57 -3.81
CA GLN A 32 7.14 9.21 -4.76
C GLN A 32 6.87 7.70 -4.88
N THR A 33 7.78 6.85 -4.40
CA THR A 33 7.69 5.40 -4.50
C THR A 33 8.01 4.74 -3.18
N ILE A 34 7.34 3.64 -2.86
CA ILE A 34 7.67 2.80 -1.71
C ILE A 34 7.97 1.38 -2.19
N THR A 35 8.86 0.73 -1.47
CA THR A 35 9.22 -0.66 -1.65
C THR A 35 8.65 -1.44 -0.48
N ILE A 36 7.82 -2.42 -0.81
CA ILE A 36 7.14 -3.27 0.16
C ILE A 36 7.50 -4.73 -0.10
N THR A 37 7.40 -5.56 0.92
CA THR A 37 7.61 -7.01 0.79
C THR A 37 6.57 -7.78 1.58
N ASP A 38 6.13 -8.91 1.03
CA ASP A 38 5.27 -9.90 1.72
C ASP A 38 6.12 -11.01 2.37
N GLY A 39 7.45 -10.83 2.43
CA GLY A 39 8.41 -11.87 2.82
C GLY A 39 8.75 -12.88 1.71
N LYS A 40 7.88 -13.02 0.70
CA LYS A 40 8.11 -13.85 -0.50
C LYS A 40 8.59 -13.04 -1.70
N GLU A 41 7.93 -11.91 -1.96
CA GLU A 41 8.24 -11.02 -3.07
C GLU A 41 8.47 -9.59 -2.57
N VAL A 42 9.34 -8.88 -3.29
CA VAL A 42 9.57 -7.45 -3.10
C VAL A 42 8.91 -6.69 -4.24
N LYS A 43 8.00 -5.77 -3.91
CA LYS A 43 7.27 -4.96 -4.89
C LYS A 43 7.58 -3.48 -4.69
N LYS A 44 7.79 -2.79 -5.80
CA LYS A 44 7.94 -1.33 -5.83
C LYS A 44 6.64 -0.69 -6.33
N CYS A 45 6.04 0.15 -5.52
CA CYS A 45 4.76 0.80 -5.81
C CYS A 45 4.89 2.31 -5.77
N ARG A 46 4.15 3.00 -6.64
CA ARG A 46 4.09 4.46 -6.67
C ARG A 46 2.97 4.96 -5.76
N ILE A 47 3.25 6.02 -5.01
CA ILE A 47 2.27 6.72 -4.17
C ILE A 47 1.26 7.44 -5.06
N SER A 48 -0.03 7.16 -4.86
CA SER A 48 -1.10 7.81 -5.60
C SER A 48 -1.47 9.12 -4.90
N LYS A 49 -1.14 10.26 -5.52
CA LYS A 49 -1.46 11.60 -4.98
C LYS A 49 -2.97 11.76 -4.77
N LYS A 50 -3.79 11.38 -5.76
CA LYS A 50 -5.26 11.48 -5.69
C LYS A 50 -5.85 10.73 -4.49
N ALA A 51 -5.42 9.48 -4.28
CA ALA A 51 -5.90 8.68 -3.15
C ALA A 51 -5.36 9.22 -1.82
N SER A 52 -4.13 9.75 -1.84
CA SER A 52 -3.50 10.32 -0.66
C SER A 52 -4.12 11.64 -0.21
N GLU A 53 -4.56 12.49 -1.14
CA GLU A 53 -5.30 13.72 -0.86
C GLU A 53 -6.69 13.40 -0.31
N TYR A 54 -7.36 12.37 -0.86
CA TYR A 54 -8.69 11.97 -0.41
C TYR A 54 -8.72 11.43 1.03
N ARG A 55 -7.69 10.68 1.44
CA ARG A 55 -7.63 10.04 2.77
C ARG A 55 -6.72 10.75 3.78
N ASP A 56 -6.07 11.84 3.39
CA ASP A 56 -5.01 12.50 4.16
C ASP A 56 -3.90 11.53 4.65
N THR A 57 -3.66 10.44 3.91
CA THR A 57 -2.63 9.42 4.20
C THR A 57 -2.03 8.86 2.91
N GLU A 58 -0.72 8.61 2.89
CA GLU A 58 -0.06 7.98 1.75
C GLU A 58 -0.74 6.67 1.40
N THR A 59 -1.17 6.55 0.14
CA THR A 59 -1.90 5.38 -0.34
C THR A 59 -1.24 4.83 -1.60
N ILE A 60 -1.06 3.50 -1.62
CA ILE A 60 -0.54 2.76 -2.76
C ILE A 60 -1.47 1.63 -3.19
N PHE A 61 -1.24 1.16 -4.41
CA PHE A 61 -1.99 0.08 -5.03
C PHE A 61 -1.03 -1.06 -5.40
N PRO A 62 -0.72 -1.97 -4.46
CA PRO A 62 0.30 -2.99 -4.70
C PRO A 62 -0.15 -4.11 -5.65
N LEU A 63 -1.45 -4.30 -5.82
CA LEU A 63 -2.04 -5.21 -6.81
C LEU A 63 -2.35 -4.52 -8.16
N GLY A 64 -2.01 -3.24 -8.29
CA GLY A 64 -2.37 -2.42 -9.45
C GLY A 64 -3.66 -1.62 -9.26
N GLN A 65 -3.93 -0.73 -10.21
CA GLN A 65 -5.11 0.14 -10.20
C GLN A 65 -6.19 -0.46 -11.11
N TYR A 66 -7.23 -1.00 -10.50
CA TYR A 66 -8.43 -1.52 -11.17
C TYR A 66 -9.67 -1.22 -10.32
N SER A 67 -10.86 -1.42 -10.89
CA SER A 67 -12.11 -1.18 -10.14
C SER A 67 -12.16 -2.06 -8.90
N MET A 68 -12.47 -1.48 -7.74
CA MET A 68 -12.48 -2.17 -6.44
C MET A 68 -11.13 -2.74 -6.00
N ALA A 69 -10.01 -2.25 -6.57
CA ALA A 69 -8.68 -2.66 -6.13
C ALA A 69 -8.46 -2.33 -4.65
N PRO A 70 -7.96 -3.28 -3.85
CA PRO A 70 -7.57 -3.02 -2.47
C PRO A 70 -6.41 -2.02 -2.47
N MET A 71 -6.50 -1.07 -1.54
CA MET A 71 -5.52 -0.01 -1.36
C MET A 71 -4.82 -0.19 -0.02
N LEU A 72 -3.51 -0.02 -0.03
CA LEU A 72 -2.71 0.03 1.19
C LEU A 72 -2.57 1.51 1.57
N SER A 73 -2.97 1.85 2.80
CA SER A 73 -2.85 3.19 3.36
C SER A 73 -1.90 3.15 4.56
N ALA A 74 -1.16 4.25 4.80
CA ALA A 74 -0.26 4.41 5.94
C ALA A 74 -0.97 4.81 7.26
#